data_AF-A0A537S6D5-F1
#
_entry.id   AF-A0A537S6D5-F1
#
_cell.length_a   1.000
_cell.length_b   1.000
_cell.length_c   1.000
_cell.angle_alpha   90.00
_cell.angle_beta   90.00
_cell.angle_gamma   90.00
#
_symmetry.space_group_name_H-M   'P 1'
#
loop_
_entity.id
_entity.type
_entity.pdbx_description
1 polymer ?
#
loop_
_entity_poly.entity_id
_entity_poly.type
_entity_poly.pdbx_seq_one_letter_code
_entity_poly.pdbx_strand_id
1 'polypeptide(L)'
;MDGRAPNRVAKSRMKAVDARQDLSQVQETAAGRRRRRLESFHPCYRRYIAELTCCASEVEDLADSFPGLLFALVSRYATVEQRQRAFDLVCTGEPLRQAADALGLAWWLRRLPAHAFTEPLPAFPVDGDFSLHIANLIPREDSLVPAWLARVSQAVEAGDLAYALWIARQHDLAGPPEDLFAFMAAWAWFSGRPGLLGHRLLRRPWTPEMSFKRAREELAAWRQRLRLIECLGPGIESPWLADGKAAGFDFVALRTVEDFVAESEALENCLDQYADQLHTGLTAVFSIRKGARRVACVEIGLHDEEVSMPNIVQLRAARNPASRAPITATSRSRRAWEPRWSDLPSRWCVSARTPTHSRTASATGSSRRSESSMTRGAGDSQISTTCTRSPAGRVCRHRGRPPRDRWVCGQQCASARDARASRCARAGCRPVQRPW
;
A
#
# COMPACT_ATOMS: atom_id res chain seq x y z
N MET A 1 24.20 -38.45 -39.78
CA MET A 1 23.10 -38.38 -40.75
C MET A 1 21.84 -38.75 -40.01
N ASP A 2 21.22 -37.78 -39.35
CA ASP A 2 20.07 -38.05 -38.46
C ASP A 2 18.77 -37.62 -39.14
N GLY A 3 17.93 -38.64 -39.40
CA GLY A 3 16.67 -38.53 -40.11
C GLY A 3 15.62 -37.76 -39.31
N ARG A 4 15.28 -36.57 -39.79
CA ARG A 4 14.19 -35.75 -39.25
C ARG A 4 12.86 -36.22 -39.87
N ALA A 5 12.02 -36.83 -39.04
CA ALA A 5 10.69 -37.29 -39.45
C ALA A 5 9.77 -36.10 -39.87
N PRO A 6 8.92 -36.26 -40.90
CA PRO A 6 8.06 -35.19 -41.41
C PRO A 6 6.87 -34.93 -40.48
N ASN A 7 6.67 -33.65 -40.16
CA ASN A 7 5.61 -33.12 -39.31
C ASN A 7 4.24 -33.25 -40.01
N ARG A 8 3.36 -34.11 -39.50
CA ARG A 8 1.98 -34.28 -40.00
C ARG A 8 1.14 -33.07 -39.61
N VAL A 9 0.88 -32.19 -40.57
CA VAL A 9 -0.08 -31.09 -40.44
C VAL A 9 -1.50 -31.67 -40.33
N ALA A 10 -2.08 -31.62 -39.13
CA ALA A 10 -3.46 -31.97 -38.90
C ALA A 10 -4.37 -30.95 -39.62
N LYS A 11 -5.10 -31.41 -40.64
CA LYS A 11 -6.11 -30.60 -41.35
C LYS A 11 -7.23 -30.23 -40.36
N SER A 12 -7.25 -28.97 -39.95
CA SER A 12 -8.34 -28.38 -39.16
C SER A 12 -9.64 -28.46 -39.97
N ARG A 13 -10.58 -29.26 -39.49
CA ARG A 13 -11.90 -29.45 -40.09
C ARG A 13 -12.71 -28.18 -39.79
N MET A 14 -12.87 -27.30 -40.80
CA MET A 14 -13.76 -26.14 -40.72
C MET A 14 -15.16 -26.63 -40.32
N LYS A 15 -15.56 -26.35 -39.08
CA LYS A 15 -16.95 -26.53 -38.66
C LYS A 15 -17.78 -25.50 -39.40
N ALA A 16 -18.74 -25.98 -40.20
CA ALA A 16 -19.74 -25.12 -40.83
C ALA A 16 -20.40 -24.27 -39.74
N VAL A 17 -20.29 -22.95 -39.89
CA VAL A 17 -21.00 -21.99 -39.06
C VAL A 17 -22.49 -22.23 -39.30
N ASP A 18 -23.17 -22.67 -38.25
CA ASP A 18 -24.59 -22.99 -38.27
C ASP A 18 -25.37 -21.68 -38.48
N ALA A 19 -25.71 -21.38 -39.73
CA ALA A 19 -26.33 -20.13 -40.18
C ALA A 19 -27.77 -19.90 -39.64
N ARG A 20 -28.22 -20.70 -38.67
CA ARG A 20 -29.56 -20.63 -38.07
C ARG A 20 -29.60 -20.02 -36.67
N GLN A 21 -28.47 -19.61 -36.09
CA GLN A 21 -28.46 -18.99 -34.76
C GLN A 21 -28.67 -17.46 -34.75
N ASP A 22 -28.78 -16.78 -35.89
CA ASP A 22 -28.57 -15.32 -35.94
C ASP A 22 -29.80 -14.44 -36.29
N LEU A 23 -31.03 -14.99 -36.24
CA LEU A 23 -32.25 -14.22 -36.57
C LEU A 23 -33.19 -13.97 -35.39
N SER A 24 -32.81 -14.34 -34.17
CA SER A 24 -33.51 -13.94 -32.95
C SER A 24 -32.76 -12.87 -32.18
N GLN A 25 -32.25 -11.84 -32.86
CA GLN A 25 -32.04 -10.54 -32.22
C GLN A 25 -33.41 -10.02 -31.81
N VAL A 26 -33.88 -10.45 -30.64
CA VAL A 26 -35.02 -9.84 -29.95
C VAL A 26 -34.73 -8.34 -29.95
N GLN A 27 -35.54 -7.56 -30.67
CA GLN A 27 -35.39 -6.11 -30.72
C GLN A 27 -35.50 -5.60 -29.29
N GLU A 28 -34.34 -5.29 -28.69
CA GLU A 28 -34.28 -4.77 -27.34
C GLU A 28 -35.03 -3.43 -27.36
N THR A 29 -36.13 -3.36 -26.60
CA THR A 29 -36.92 -2.13 -26.48
C THR A 29 -36.03 -0.97 -26.04
N ALA A 30 -36.33 0.26 -26.45
CA ALA A 30 -35.54 1.43 -26.05
C ALA A 30 -35.40 1.54 -24.51
N ALA A 31 -36.48 1.21 -23.77
CA ALA A 31 -36.46 1.15 -22.32
C ALA A 31 -35.54 0.04 -21.76
N GLY A 32 -35.48 -1.11 -22.44
CA GLY A 32 -34.54 -2.19 -22.12
C GLY A 32 -33.09 -1.77 -22.31
N ARG A 33 -32.77 -1.19 -23.48
CA ARG A 33 -31.42 -0.67 -23.79
C ARG A 33 -30.97 0.36 -22.75
N ARG A 34 -31.84 1.30 -22.42
CA ARG A 34 -31.56 2.33 -21.41
C ARG A 34 -31.29 1.72 -20.04
N ARG A 35 -32.08 0.73 -19.62
CA ARG A 35 -31.87 0.02 -18.35
C ARG A 35 -30.52 -0.69 -18.33
N ARG A 36 -30.19 -1.45 -19.38
CA ARG A 36 -28.90 -2.15 -19.55
C ARG A 36 -27.72 -1.17 -19.45
N ARG A 37 -27.80 -0.03 -20.15
CA ARG A 37 -26.79 1.05 -20.12
C ARG A 37 -26.64 1.66 -18.73
N LEU A 38 -27.72 1.87 -17.99
CA LEU A 38 -27.64 2.40 -16.62
C LEU A 38 -27.09 1.37 -15.63
N GLU A 39 -27.48 0.10 -15.78
CA GLU A 39 -27.04 -0.99 -14.91
C GLU A 39 -25.55 -1.31 -15.05
N SER A 40 -24.94 -1.02 -16.20
CA SER A 40 -23.50 -1.20 -16.42
C SER A 40 -22.63 -0.21 -15.62
N PHE A 41 -23.16 0.93 -15.18
CA PHE A 41 -22.43 1.85 -14.31
C PHE A 41 -22.51 1.45 -12.84
N HIS A 42 -21.54 1.91 -12.05
CA HIS A 42 -21.50 1.69 -10.61
C HIS A 42 -22.76 2.29 -9.91
N PRO A 43 -23.40 1.58 -8.95
CA PRO A 43 -24.67 1.99 -8.33
C PRO A 43 -24.72 3.42 -7.80
N CYS A 44 -23.60 3.94 -7.28
CA CYS A 44 -23.53 5.31 -6.75
C CYS A 44 -23.71 6.41 -7.81
N TYR A 45 -23.49 6.12 -9.10
CA TYR A 45 -23.57 7.10 -10.18
C TYR A 45 -24.80 6.94 -11.06
N ARG A 46 -25.50 5.80 -10.99
CA ARG A 46 -26.67 5.50 -11.83
C ARG A 46 -27.75 6.58 -11.79
N ARG A 47 -27.98 7.19 -10.61
CA ARG A 47 -28.97 8.26 -10.47
C ARG A 47 -28.58 9.50 -11.26
N TYR A 48 -27.33 9.96 -11.13
CA TYR A 48 -26.85 11.15 -11.83
C TYR A 48 -26.76 10.92 -13.35
N ILE A 49 -26.40 9.71 -13.77
CA ILE A 49 -26.39 9.33 -15.19
C ILE A 49 -27.82 9.27 -15.73
N ALA A 50 -28.78 8.72 -14.98
CA ALA A 50 -30.18 8.70 -15.37
C ALA A 50 -30.74 10.12 -15.51
N GLU A 51 -30.44 11.02 -14.57
CA GLU A 51 -30.82 12.43 -14.61
C GLU A 51 -30.26 13.13 -15.84
N LEU A 52 -28.96 12.96 -16.15
CA LEU A 52 -28.32 13.59 -17.31
C LEU A 52 -28.84 13.05 -18.65
N THR A 53 -29.00 11.73 -18.76
CA THR A 53 -29.45 11.07 -20.00
C THR A 53 -30.95 11.25 -20.26
N CYS A 54 -31.74 11.72 -19.29
CA CYS A 54 -33.14 12.09 -19.53
C CYS A 54 -33.29 13.28 -20.50
N CYS A 55 -32.26 14.11 -20.66
CA CYS A 55 -32.35 15.36 -21.39
C CYS A 55 -32.12 15.22 -22.90
N ALA A 56 -31.32 14.23 -23.34
CA ALA A 56 -30.91 14.08 -24.74
C ALA A 56 -30.53 12.62 -25.04
N SER A 57 -31.01 12.09 -26.18
CA SER A 57 -30.71 10.72 -26.63
C SER A 57 -29.24 10.53 -27.00
N GLU A 58 -28.61 11.56 -27.55
CA GLU A 58 -27.21 11.61 -27.96
C GLU A 58 -26.28 11.36 -26.76
N VAL A 59 -26.66 11.87 -25.60
CA VAL A 59 -25.92 11.68 -24.34
C VAL A 59 -26.10 10.26 -23.82
N GLU A 60 -27.26 9.63 -24.05
CA GLU A 60 -27.48 8.23 -23.69
C GLU A 60 -26.56 7.29 -24.49
N ASP A 61 -26.32 7.59 -25.76
CA ASP A 61 -25.44 6.79 -26.63
C ASP A 61 -23.96 6.85 -26.23
N LEU A 62 -23.56 7.80 -25.38
CA LEU A 62 -22.24 7.80 -24.75
C LEU A 62 -22.02 6.58 -23.85
N ALA A 63 -23.07 6.00 -23.28
CA ALA A 63 -22.96 4.82 -22.42
C ALA A 63 -22.37 3.61 -23.14
N ASP A 64 -22.52 3.51 -24.46
CA ASP A 64 -21.91 2.47 -25.29
C ASP A 64 -20.67 2.99 -26.03
N SER A 65 -20.68 4.24 -26.50
CA SER A 65 -19.63 4.76 -27.39
C SER A 65 -18.41 5.36 -26.68
N PHE A 66 -18.61 6.00 -25.52
CA PHE A 66 -17.55 6.57 -24.68
C PHE A 66 -18.01 6.69 -23.21
N PRO A 67 -18.04 5.57 -22.45
CA PRO A 67 -18.58 5.57 -21.09
C PRO A 67 -17.83 6.52 -20.14
N GLY A 68 -16.52 6.68 -20.33
CA GLY A 68 -15.70 7.61 -19.55
C GLY A 68 -16.10 9.08 -19.73
N LEU A 69 -16.54 9.48 -20.93
CA LEU A 69 -17.04 10.84 -21.19
C LEU A 69 -18.36 11.09 -20.45
N LEU A 70 -19.29 10.13 -20.53
CA LEU A 70 -20.55 10.21 -19.80
C LEU A 70 -20.32 10.30 -18.29
N PHE A 71 -19.40 9.49 -17.76
CA PHE A 71 -19.01 9.53 -16.36
C PHE A 71 -18.37 10.87 -15.97
N ALA A 72 -17.51 11.44 -16.81
CA ALA A 72 -16.86 12.73 -16.58
C ALA A 72 -17.87 13.91 -16.55
N LEU A 73 -18.95 13.83 -17.33
CA LEU A 73 -20.02 14.85 -17.36
C LEU A 73 -20.85 14.89 -16.06
N VAL A 74 -21.11 13.72 -15.45
CA VAL A 74 -21.88 13.64 -14.18
C VAL A 74 -21.01 13.75 -12.94
N SER A 75 -19.72 13.47 -13.07
CA SER A 75 -18.76 13.61 -11.96
C SER A 75 -18.21 15.03 -11.89
N ARG A 76 -17.54 15.36 -10.78
CA ARG A 76 -16.86 16.65 -10.60
C ARG A 76 -15.47 16.67 -11.27
N TYR A 77 -15.35 16.03 -12.43
CA TYR A 77 -14.07 15.84 -13.11
C TYR A 77 -13.46 17.18 -13.59
N ALA A 78 -14.27 17.99 -14.28
CA ALA A 78 -13.87 19.28 -14.84
C ALA A 78 -14.67 20.43 -14.20
N THR A 79 -14.39 21.67 -14.60
CA THR A 79 -15.21 22.84 -14.20
C THR A 79 -16.64 22.75 -14.76
N VAL A 80 -17.57 23.53 -14.21
CA VAL A 80 -18.98 23.52 -14.68
C VAL A 80 -19.05 23.95 -16.14
N GLU A 81 -18.28 24.95 -16.51
CA GLU A 81 -18.20 25.55 -17.84
C GLU A 81 -17.68 24.55 -18.88
N GLN A 82 -16.61 23.80 -18.53
CA GLN A 82 -16.08 22.75 -19.38
C GLN A 82 -17.10 21.61 -19.58
N ARG A 83 -17.79 21.20 -18.51
CA ARG A 83 -18.84 20.18 -18.61
C ARG A 83 -20.02 20.63 -19.47
N GLN A 84 -20.45 21.89 -19.34
CA GLN A 84 -21.51 22.44 -20.18
C GLN A 84 -21.08 22.48 -21.65
N ARG A 85 -19.87 22.97 -21.94
CA ARG A 85 -19.35 23.00 -23.31
C ARG A 85 -19.27 21.60 -23.92
N ALA A 86 -18.75 20.62 -23.18
CA ALA A 86 -18.67 19.24 -23.65
C ALA A 86 -20.06 18.63 -23.87
N PHE A 87 -21.02 18.93 -23.01
CA PHE A 87 -22.43 18.54 -23.17
C PHE A 87 -23.03 19.12 -24.45
N ASP A 88 -22.83 20.42 -24.71
CA ASP A 88 -23.34 21.10 -25.90
C ASP A 88 -22.73 20.50 -27.19
N LEU A 89 -21.43 20.18 -27.18
CA LEU A 89 -20.77 19.50 -28.30
C LEU A 89 -21.38 18.12 -28.59
N VAL A 90 -21.72 17.34 -27.56
CA VAL A 90 -22.37 16.04 -27.73
C VAL A 90 -23.79 16.22 -28.29
N CYS A 91 -24.57 17.15 -27.75
CA CYS A 91 -25.95 17.41 -28.20
C CYS A 91 -26.01 17.96 -29.64
N THR A 92 -24.97 18.65 -30.10
CA THR A 92 -24.88 19.15 -31.48
C THR A 92 -24.33 18.13 -32.47
N GLY A 93 -23.90 16.95 -32.01
CA GLY A 93 -23.37 15.88 -32.86
C GLY A 93 -21.93 16.10 -33.32
N GLU A 94 -21.17 16.95 -32.63
CA GLU A 94 -19.75 17.16 -32.93
C GLU A 94 -18.92 15.87 -32.66
N PRO A 95 -17.73 15.73 -33.27
CA PRO A 95 -16.86 14.60 -33.02
C PRO A 95 -16.56 14.40 -31.53
N LEU A 96 -16.76 13.18 -31.02
CA LEU A 96 -16.54 12.85 -29.60
C LEU A 96 -15.14 13.23 -29.07
N ARG A 97 -14.14 13.29 -29.96
CA ARG A 97 -12.79 13.77 -29.63
C ARG A 97 -12.83 15.21 -29.11
N GLN A 98 -13.57 16.11 -29.77
CA GLN A 98 -13.69 17.50 -29.37
C GLN A 98 -14.37 17.65 -28.00
N ALA A 99 -15.40 16.84 -27.73
CA ALA A 99 -16.07 16.83 -26.43
C ALA A 99 -15.13 16.33 -25.32
N ALA A 100 -14.30 15.32 -25.59
CA ALA A 100 -13.29 14.84 -24.65
C ALA A 100 -12.19 15.89 -24.41
N ASP A 101 -11.70 16.53 -25.47
CA ASP A 101 -10.69 17.60 -25.39
C ASP A 101 -11.22 18.80 -24.59
N ALA A 102 -12.51 19.14 -24.73
CA ALA A 102 -13.16 20.19 -23.94
C ALA A 102 -13.16 19.91 -22.42
N LEU A 103 -13.14 18.63 -22.01
CA LEU A 103 -12.98 18.22 -20.62
C LEU A 103 -11.52 17.98 -20.20
N GLY A 104 -10.57 17.97 -21.14
CA GLY A 104 -9.21 17.49 -20.89
C GLY A 104 -9.16 15.97 -20.63
N LEU A 105 -10.13 15.21 -21.13
CA LEU A 105 -10.27 13.78 -20.88
C LEU A 105 -9.39 12.98 -21.85
N ALA A 106 -8.53 12.10 -21.31
CA ALA A 106 -7.65 11.28 -22.15
C ALA A 106 -8.44 10.31 -23.05
N TRP A 107 -8.17 10.34 -24.35
CA TRP A 107 -8.96 9.62 -25.37
C TRP A 107 -9.00 8.10 -25.17
N TRP A 108 -7.93 7.51 -24.62
CA TRP A 108 -7.85 6.06 -24.39
C TRP A 108 -8.91 5.53 -23.41
N LEU A 109 -9.46 6.39 -22.53
CA LEU A 109 -10.53 6.04 -21.60
C LEU A 109 -11.81 5.56 -22.32
N ARG A 110 -11.96 5.87 -23.61
CA ARG A 110 -13.04 5.37 -24.46
C ARG A 110 -13.06 3.84 -24.56
N ARG A 111 -11.92 3.18 -24.40
CA ARG A 111 -11.80 1.71 -24.47
C ARG A 111 -12.27 1.00 -23.20
N LEU A 112 -12.55 1.73 -22.13
CA LEU A 112 -12.94 1.15 -20.86
C LEU A 112 -14.47 0.96 -20.80
N PRO A 113 -14.94 -0.16 -20.23
CA PRO A 113 -16.36 -0.38 -20.02
C PRO A 113 -16.91 0.52 -18.91
N ALA A 114 -18.23 0.74 -18.92
CA ALA A 114 -18.93 1.61 -17.97
C ALA A 114 -18.70 1.25 -16.49
N HIS A 115 -18.59 -0.04 -16.16
CA HIS A 115 -18.38 -0.49 -14.77
C HIS A 115 -16.98 -0.19 -14.23
N ALA A 116 -16.03 0.18 -15.10
CA ALA A 116 -14.68 0.58 -14.68
C ALA A 116 -14.68 1.88 -13.85
N PHE A 117 -15.69 2.73 -14.04
CA PHE A 117 -15.75 4.06 -13.44
C PHE A 117 -16.45 4.01 -12.06
N THR A 118 -15.70 3.61 -11.05
CA THR A 118 -16.19 3.49 -9.66
C THR A 118 -15.85 4.70 -8.78
N GLU A 119 -14.80 5.45 -9.14
CA GLU A 119 -14.26 6.58 -8.40
C GLU A 119 -14.08 7.80 -9.31
N PRO A 120 -14.03 9.03 -8.77
CA PRO A 120 -13.69 10.21 -9.55
C PRO A 120 -12.35 10.01 -10.28
N LEU A 121 -12.30 10.35 -11.57
CA LEU A 121 -11.10 10.19 -12.38
C LEU A 121 -10.08 11.29 -12.04
N PRO A 122 -8.78 10.99 -11.93
CA PRO A 122 -7.75 12.01 -11.90
C PRO A 122 -7.55 12.62 -13.29
N ALA A 123 -6.87 13.76 -13.35
CA ALA A 123 -6.40 14.31 -14.61
C ALA A 123 -5.29 13.41 -15.19
N PHE A 124 -5.62 12.62 -16.21
CA PHE A 124 -4.64 11.82 -16.92
C PHE A 124 -3.86 12.69 -17.92
N PRO A 125 -2.57 12.39 -18.16
CA PRO A 125 -1.83 13.03 -19.23
C PRO A 125 -2.49 12.78 -20.57
N VAL A 126 -2.62 13.85 -21.37
CA VAL A 126 -3.11 13.78 -22.75
C VAL A 126 -1.96 13.51 -23.74
N ASP A 127 -0.77 13.21 -23.21
CA ASP A 127 0.41 12.85 -24.00
C ASP A 127 0.14 11.62 -24.89
N GLY A 128 0.62 11.70 -26.14
CA GLY A 128 0.37 10.69 -27.16
C GLY A 128 1.03 9.35 -26.84
N ASP A 129 2.26 9.38 -26.33
CA ASP A 129 3.01 8.17 -26.01
C ASP A 129 2.38 7.47 -24.81
N PHE A 130 2.11 8.19 -23.72
CA PHE A 130 1.44 7.59 -22.55
C PHE A 130 0.10 6.98 -22.94
N SER A 131 -0.73 7.71 -23.70
CA SER A 131 -2.04 7.26 -24.15
C SER A 131 -1.99 5.99 -25.00
N LEU A 132 -1.00 5.87 -25.89
CA LEU A 132 -0.82 4.68 -26.72
C LEU A 132 -0.43 3.46 -25.87
N HIS A 133 0.53 3.64 -24.95
CA HIS A 133 1.03 2.54 -24.12
C HIS A 133 -0.06 2.06 -23.15
N ILE A 134 -0.72 2.98 -22.43
CA ILE A 134 -1.71 2.59 -21.42
C ILE A 134 -2.91 1.87 -22.03
N ALA A 135 -3.34 2.28 -23.23
CA ALA A 135 -4.43 1.64 -23.96
C ALA A 135 -4.14 0.16 -24.27
N ASN A 136 -2.87 -0.18 -24.51
CA ASN A 136 -2.44 -1.56 -24.78
C ASN A 136 -2.28 -2.41 -23.51
N LEU A 137 -2.32 -1.77 -22.34
CA LEU A 137 -2.19 -2.43 -21.03
C LEU A 137 -3.53 -2.64 -20.32
N ILE A 138 -4.65 -2.23 -20.92
CA ILE A 138 -5.99 -2.48 -20.40
C ILE A 138 -6.19 -4.00 -20.27
N PRO A 139 -6.57 -4.52 -19.08
CA PRO A 139 -6.84 -5.94 -18.88
C PRO A 139 -7.91 -6.45 -19.85
N ARG A 140 -7.72 -7.66 -20.37
CA ARG A 140 -8.73 -8.32 -21.22
C ARG A 140 -9.94 -8.82 -20.43
N GLU A 141 -9.76 -9.04 -19.13
CA GLU A 141 -10.83 -9.49 -18.24
C GLU A 141 -11.51 -8.27 -17.63
N ASP A 142 -12.77 -8.05 -18.02
CA ASP A 142 -13.58 -6.90 -17.60
C ASP A 142 -13.71 -6.77 -16.08
N SER A 143 -13.69 -7.88 -15.35
CA SER A 143 -13.78 -7.92 -13.88
C SER A 143 -12.61 -7.19 -13.20
N LEU A 144 -11.44 -7.15 -13.85
CA LEU A 144 -10.20 -6.58 -13.31
C LEU A 144 -10.06 -5.09 -13.63
N VAL A 145 -10.77 -4.59 -14.64
CA VAL A 145 -10.62 -3.23 -15.15
C VAL A 145 -10.89 -2.13 -14.10
N PRO A 146 -11.91 -2.22 -13.22
CA PRO A 146 -12.13 -1.20 -12.19
C PRO A 146 -10.94 -1.09 -11.20
N ALA A 147 -10.46 -2.22 -10.69
CA ALA A 147 -9.32 -2.25 -9.78
C ALA A 147 -8.03 -1.78 -10.47
N TRP A 148 -7.83 -2.20 -11.72
CA TRP A 148 -6.71 -1.73 -12.55
C TRP A 148 -6.76 -0.22 -12.75
N LEU A 149 -7.91 0.35 -13.14
CA LEU A 149 -8.06 1.79 -13.38
C LEU A 149 -7.80 2.57 -12.10
N ALA A 150 -8.36 2.15 -10.96
CA ALA A 150 -8.12 2.79 -9.67
C ALA A 150 -6.62 2.81 -9.31
N ARG A 151 -5.89 1.70 -9.55
CA ARG A 151 -4.44 1.65 -9.28
C ARG A 151 -3.63 2.52 -10.23
N VAL A 152 -3.96 2.55 -11.51
CA VAL A 152 -3.29 3.42 -12.49
C VAL A 152 -3.55 4.89 -12.15
N SER A 153 -4.79 5.24 -11.79
CA SER A 153 -5.17 6.58 -11.31
C SER A 153 -4.28 7.01 -10.13
N GLN A 154 -4.22 6.18 -9.08
CA GLN A 154 -3.38 6.45 -7.90
C GLN A 154 -1.89 6.57 -8.26
N ALA A 155 -1.40 5.75 -9.19
CA ALA A 155 0.00 5.80 -9.61
C ALA A 155 0.34 7.07 -10.40
N VAL A 156 -0.60 7.60 -11.20
CA VAL A 156 -0.45 8.89 -11.91
C VAL A 156 -0.42 10.04 -10.91
N GLU A 157 -1.26 10.01 -9.87
CA GLU A 157 -1.29 11.07 -8.86
C GLU A 157 -0.07 11.05 -7.93
N ALA A 158 0.42 9.86 -7.58
CA ALA A 158 1.47 9.70 -6.58
C ALA A 158 2.90 9.66 -7.15
N GLY A 159 3.06 9.32 -8.43
CA GLY A 159 4.34 9.01 -9.05
C GLY A 159 4.56 9.71 -10.39
N ASP A 160 5.50 9.17 -11.16
CA ASP A 160 5.74 9.59 -12.54
C ASP A 160 4.99 8.70 -13.55
N LEU A 161 4.99 9.10 -14.82
CA LEU A 161 4.28 8.38 -15.89
C LEU A 161 4.87 7.00 -16.15
N ALA A 162 6.18 6.83 -15.96
CA ALA A 162 6.83 5.55 -16.14
C ALA A 162 6.38 4.56 -15.06
N TYR A 163 6.19 5.03 -13.82
CA TYR A 163 5.67 4.27 -12.70
C TYR A 163 4.20 3.89 -12.91
N ALA A 164 3.37 4.81 -13.41
CA ALA A 164 1.99 4.51 -13.77
C ALA A 164 1.89 3.41 -14.85
N LEU A 165 2.71 3.49 -15.92
CA LEU A 165 2.79 2.45 -16.94
C LEU A 165 3.35 1.13 -16.40
N TRP A 166 4.27 1.20 -15.43
CA TRP A 166 4.76 0.01 -14.74
C TRP A 166 3.68 -0.66 -13.90
N ILE A 167 2.87 0.10 -13.14
CA ILE A 167 1.71 -0.40 -12.40
C ILE A 167 0.69 -1.03 -13.35
N ALA A 168 0.40 -0.36 -14.48
CA ALA A 168 -0.56 -0.85 -15.47
C ALA A 168 -0.18 -2.23 -16.07
N ARG A 169 1.11 -2.59 -16.07
CA ARG A 169 1.61 -3.90 -16.53
C ARG A 169 1.41 -5.03 -15.52
N GLN A 170 1.08 -4.73 -14.27
CA GLN A 170 1.01 -5.75 -13.23
C GLN A 170 -0.34 -6.48 -13.25
N HIS A 171 -0.30 -7.80 -13.14
CA HIS A 171 -1.50 -8.64 -13.16
C HIS A 171 -2.15 -8.79 -11.77
N ASP A 172 -1.39 -8.60 -10.69
CA ASP A 172 -1.83 -8.78 -9.30
C ASP A 172 -2.03 -7.42 -8.61
N LEU A 173 -3.04 -6.68 -9.07
CA LEU A 173 -3.40 -5.36 -8.52
C LEU A 173 -4.52 -5.44 -7.49
N ALA A 174 -5.29 -6.54 -7.50
CA ALA A 174 -6.39 -6.81 -6.59
C ALA A 174 -5.90 -7.68 -5.44
N GLY A 175 -5.57 -7.07 -4.30
CA GLY A 175 -5.16 -7.83 -3.12
C GLY A 175 -4.18 -7.10 -2.20
N PRO A 176 -3.12 -6.47 -2.74
CA PRO A 176 -2.17 -5.78 -1.88
C PRO A 176 -2.82 -4.57 -1.19
N PRO A 177 -2.43 -4.28 0.05
CA PRO A 177 -2.99 -3.17 0.80
C PRO A 177 -2.62 -1.84 0.12
N GLU A 178 -3.48 -0.84 0.26
CA GLU A 178 -3.35 0.45 -0.42
C GLU A 178 -2.04 1.19 -0.08
N ASP A 179 -1.59 1.05 1.17
CA ASP A 179 -0.34 1.63 1.64
C ASP A 179 0.88 1.12 0.85
N LEU A 180 0.87 -0.14 0.39
CA LEU A 180 1.97 -0.69 -0.39
C LEU A 180 2.24 0.12 -1.66
N PHE A 181 1.18 0.46 -2.40
CA PHE A 181 1.32 1.19 -3.67
C PHE A 181 1.73 2.64 -3.43
N ALA A 182 1.20 3.29 -2.39
CA ALA A 182 1.63 4.62 -2.00
C ALA A 182 3.14 4.64 -1.64
N PHE A 183 3.61 3.64 -0.89
CA PHE A 183 5.03 3.49 -0.58
C PHE A 183 5.87 3.18 -1.82
N MET A 184 5.39 2.34 -2.74
CA MET A 184 6.08 2.08 -4.02
C MET A 184 6.20 3.35 -4.86
N ALA A 185 5.15 4.18 -4.94
CA ALA A 185 5.18 5.44 -5.67
C ALA A 185 6.21 6.41 -5.05
N ALA A 186 6.21 6.55 -3.72
CA ALA A 186 7.22 7.36 -3.02
C ALA A 186 8.64 6.83 -3.27
N TRP A 187 8.85 5.52 -3.21
CA TRP A 187 10.14 4.89 -3.48
C TRP A 187 10.61 5.12 -4.92
N ALA A 188 9.73 4.99 -5.91
CA ALA A 188 10.02 5.32 -7.31
C ALA A 188 10.39 6.80 -7.48
N TRP A 189 9.66 7.71 -6.83
CA TRP A 189 9.94 9.14 -6.87
C TRP A 189 11.30 9.51 -6.27
N PHE A 190 11.66 8.92 -5.11
CA PHE A 190 12.99 9.12 -4.52
C PHE A 190 14.10 8.51 -5.37
N SER A 191 13.82 7.44 -6.12
CA SER A 191 14.80 6.80 -7.00
C SER A 191 15.32 7.73 -8.09
N GLY A 192 14.53 8.69 -8.55
CA GLY A 192 14.97 9.72 -9.51
C GLY A 192 15.71 10.92 -8.91
N ARG A 193 15.97 10.95 -7.58
CA ARG A 193 16.41 12.17 -6.87
C ARG A 193 17.61 11.95 -5.95
N PRO A 194 18.83 11.77 -6.50
CA PRO A 194 20.03 11.41 -5.73
C PRO A 194 20.42 12.39 -4.62
N GLY A 195 20.00 13.66 -4.71
CA GLY A 195 20.27 14.67 -3.68
C GLY A 195 19.47 14.51 -2.38
N LEU A 196 18.39 13.72 -2.37
CA LEU A 196 17.50 13.61 -1.21
C LEU A 196 17.89 12.47 -0.28
N LEU A 197 17.62 12.65 1.02
CA LEU A 197 17.88 11.61 2.04
C LEU A 197 17.20 10.28 1.68
N GLY A 198 15.95 10.32 1.23
CA GLY A 198 15.21 9.12 0.84
C GLY A 198 15.89 8.32 -0.27
N HIS A 199 16.65 8.97 -1.17
CA HIS A 199 17.43 8.28 -2.20
C HIS A 199 18.67 7.58 -1.64
N ARG A 200 19.36 8.20 -0.70
CA ARG A 200 20.58 7.63 -0.08
C ARG A 200 20.29 6.33 0.68
N LEU A 201 19.05 6.15 1.11
CA LEU A 201 18.59 4.92 1.76
C LEU A 201 18.29 3.80 0.78
N LEU A 202 18.21 4.08 -0.53
CA LEU A 202 17.91 3.06 -1.52
C LEU A 202 19.10 2.12 -1.65
N ARG A 203 18.87 0.82 -1.47
CA ARG A 203 19.85 -0.19 -1.88
C ARG A 203 19.96 -0.25 -3.40
N ARG A 204 18.82 -0.11 -4.09
CA ARG A 204 18.73 -0.04 -5.53
C ARG A 204 17.63 0.94 -5.94
N PRO A 205 17.90 1.89 -6.84
CA PRO A 205 16.86 2.73 -7.41
C PRO A 205 15.83 1.89 -8.19
N TRP A 206 14.56 2.30 -8.11
CA TRP A 206 13.50 1.78 -8.96
C TRP A 206 13.80 2.05 -10.44
N THR A 207 13.37 1.11 -11.30
CA THR A 207 13.45 1.22 -12.75
C THR A 207 12.20 0.59 -13.38
N PRO A 208 11.73 1.09 -14.55
CA PRO A 208 10.56 0.53 -15.24
C PRO A 208 10.72 -0.93 -15.68
N GLU A 209 11.95 -1.45 -15.74
CA GLU A 209 12.27 -2.83 -16.16
C GLU A 209 12.21 -3.81 -14.98
N MET A 210 12.09 -3.30 -13.75
CA MET A 210 12.09 -4.13 -12.55
C MET A 210 10.81 -4.97 -12.45
N SER A 211 10.92 -6.23 -12.03
CA SER A 211 9.74 -7.06 -11.75
C SER A 211 9.02 -6.61 -10.47
N PHE A 212 7.71 -6.84 -10.38
CA PHE A 212 6.92 -6.52 -9.17
C PHE A 212 7.45 -7.19 -7.91
N LYS A 213 7.86 -8.47 -8.01
CA LYS A 213 8.48 -9.20 -6.89
C LYS A 213 9.73 -8.48 -6.40
N ARG A 214 10.62 -8.08 -7.32
CA ARG A 214 11.85 -7.38 -6.95
C ARG A 214 11.56 -5.99 -6.37
N ALA A 215 10.61 -5.26 -6.94
CA ALA A 215 10.18 -3.96 -6.41
C ALA A 215 9.66 -4.07 -4.98
N ARG A 216 8.90 -5.13 -4.64
CA ARG A 216 8.46 -5.41 -3.27
C ARG A 216 9.63 -5.68 -2.32
N GLU A 217 10.62 -6.46 -2.75
CA GLU A 217 11.82 -6.75 -1.95
C GLU A 217 12.63 -5.48 -1.67
N GLU A 218 12.88 -4.66 -2.69
CA GLU A 218 13.60 -3.39 -2.53
C GLU A 218 12.82 -2.38 -1.70
N LEU A 219 11.50 -2.30 -1.90
CA LEU A 219 10.66 -1.44 -1.09
C LEU A 219 10.68 -1.87 0.39
N ALA A 220 10.63 -3.18 0.67
CA ALA A 220 10.71 -3.69 2.03
C ALA A 220 12.04 -3.30 2.68
N ALA A 221 13.16 -3.46 1.98
CA ALA A 221 14.48 -3.03 2.47
C ALA A 221 14.52 -1.50 2.71
N TRP A 222 14.00 -0.70 1.77
CA TRP A 222 13.93 0.75 1.93
C TRP A 222 13.07 1.17 3.13
N ARG A 223 11.92 0.53 3.36
CA ARG A 223 11.07 0.77 4.52
C ARG A 223 11.78 0.43 5.83
N GLN A 224 12.59 -0.62 5.88
CA GLN A 224 13.38 -0.93 7.08
C GLN A 224 14.44 0.14 7.35
N ARG A 225 15.09 0.65 6.31
CA ARG A 225 16.03 1.79 6.44
C ARG A 225 15.34 3.08 6.87
N LEU A 226 14.09 3.33 6.46
CA LEU A 226 13.28 4.44 6.97
C LEU A 226 12.95 4.28 8.46
N ARG A 227 12.60 3.06 8.91
CA ARG A 227 12.42 2.78 10.34
C ARG A 227 13.69 2.99 11.13
N LEU A 228 14.85 2.65 10.55
CA LEU A 228 16.13 2.89 11.19
C LEU A 228 16.37 4.38 11.49
N ILE A 229 15.96 5.27 10.58
CA ILE A 229 15.97 6.73 10.83
C ILE A 229 15.06 7.09 12.01
N GLU A 230 13.84 6.56 12.03
CA GLU A 230 12.89 6.82 13.11
C GLU A 230 13.42 6.36 14.47
N CYS A 231 14.11 5.21 14.52
CA CYS A 231 14.65 4.66 15.75
C CYS A 231 15.94 5.35 16.23
N LEU A 232 16.85 5.70 15.31
CA LEU A 232 18.14 6.31 15.66
C LEU A 232 18.09 7.84 15.76
N GLY A 233 17.16 8.49 15.08
CA GLY A 233 17.08 9.94 15.00
C GLY A 233 18.42 10.54 14.51
N PRO A 234 19.03 11.49 15.25
CA PRO A 234 20.35 12.05 14.92
C PRO A 234 21.52 11.08 15.17
N GLY A 235 21.26 9.94 15.81
CA GLY A 235 22.24 8.93 16.19
C GLY A 235 22.36 8.71 17.69
N ILE A 236 23.15 7.71 18.08
CA ILE A 236 23.40 7.34 19.47
C ILE A 236 24.57 8.19 20.02
N GLU A 237 24.25 9.25 20.77
CA GLU A 237 25.27 10.15 21.35
C GLU A 237 26.14 9.46 22.41
N SER A 238 25.50 8.70 23.30
CA SER A 238 26.14 8.06 24.45
C SER A 238 25.85 6.55 24.44
N PRO A 239 26.59 5.75 23.64
CA PRO A 239 26.44 4.31 23.69
C PRO A 239 26.86 3.80 25.07
N TRP A 240 26.10 2.87 25.62
CA TRP A 240 26.40 2.26 26.93
C TRP A 240 27.65 1.35 26.89
N LEU A 241 28.18 1.10 25.69
CA LEU A 241 29.40 0.34 25.46
C LEU A 241 30.31 1.09 24.48
N ALA A 242 31.55 1.32 24.89
CA ALA A 242 32.54 2.08 24.12
C ALA A 242 33.22 1.22 23.04
N ASP A 243 33.76 1.85 22.00
CA ASP A 243 34.60 1.18 21.01
C ASP A 243 35.81 0.50 21.69
N GLY A 244 36.31 -0.59 21.10
CA GLY A 244 37.36 -1.41 21.74
C GLY A 244 38.29 -2.12 20.76
N LYS A 245 39.38 -2.69 21.27
CA LYS A 245 40.33 -3.50 20.49
C LYS A 245 40.65 -4.81 21.18
N ALA A 246 40.49 -5.93 20.48
CA ALA A 246 40.79 -7.25 21.04
C ALA A 246 41.42 -8.18 20.00
N ALA A 247 42.46 -8.91 20.38
CA ALA A 247 43.05 -9.97 19.54
C ALA A 247 43.40 -9.51 18.10
N GLY A 248 43.80 -8.24 17.93
CA GLY A 248 44.12 -7.66 16.63
C GLY A 248 42.91 -7.23 15.79
N PHE A 249 41.72 -7.16 16.39
CA PHE A 249 40.50 -6.63 15.78
C PHE A 249 40.07 -5.33 16.47
N ASP A 250 39.54 -4.41 15.68
CA ASP A 250 38.88 -3.20 16.15
C ASP A 250 37.36 -3.44 16.17
N PHE A 251 36.70 -3.00 17.25
CA PHE A 251 35.27 -3.02 17.40
C PHE A 251 34.76 -1.58 17.43
N VAL A 252 34.02 -1.20 16.39
CA VAL A 252 33.58 0.17 16.16
C VAL A 252 32.06 0.22 16.25
N ALA A 253 31.51 0.99 17.19
CA ALA A 253 30.07 1.12 17.38
C ALA A 253 29.41 1.71 16.13
N LEU A 254 28.29 1.14 15.71
CA LEU A 254 27.41 1.73 14.71
C LEU A 254 26.43 2.65 15.45
N ARG A 255 26.49 3.96 15.19
CA ARG A 255 25.75 4.97 15.96
C ARG A 255 24.74 5.74 15.12
N THR A 256 25.00 5.85 13.83
CA THR A 256 24.21 6.64 12.88
C THR A 256 23.59 5.73 11.81
N VAL A 257 22.55 6.23 11.13
CA VAL A 257 21.92 5.51 10.02
C VAL A 257 22.96 5.20 8.93
N GLU A 258 23.87 6.14 8.68
CA GLU A 258 24.97 6.01 7.72
C GLU A 258 25.92 4.87 8.09
N ASP A 259 26.23 4.69 9.38
CA ASP A 259 27.07 3.58 9.84
C ASP A 259 26.44 2.23 9.49
N PHE A 260 25.15 2.06 9.82
CA PHE A 260 24.41 0.82 9.55
C PHE A 260 24.26 0.55 8.05
N VAL A 261 23.94 1.57 7.25
CA VAL A 261 23.82 1.43 5.79
C VAL A 261 25.18 1.08 5.17
N ALA A 262 26.25 1.80 5.53
CA ALA A 262 27.58 1.54 4.99
C ALA A 262 28.11 0.16 5.41
N GLU A 263 27.83 -0.28 6.63
CA GLU A 263 28.23 -1.59 7.12
C GLU A 263 27.42 -2.71 6.43
N SER A 264 26.10 -2.53 6.26
CA SER A 264 25.23 -3.44 5.52
C SER A 264 25.69 -3.63 4.08
N GLU A 265 26.07 -2.55 3.40
CA GLU A 265 26.56 -2.60 2.01
C GLU A 265 27.90 -3.31 1.90
N ALA A 266 28.85 -3.01 2.79
CA ALA A 266 30.18 -3.63 2.73
C ALA A 266 30.18 -5.13 3.08
N LEU A 267 29.26 -5.58 3.92
CA LEU A 267 29.15 -6.97 4.31
C LEU A 267 28.03 -7.72 3.58
N GLU A 268 27.24 -7.05 2.74
CA GLU A 268 26.05 -7.62 2.10
C GLU A 268 25.13 -8.33 3.12
N ASN A 269 24.92 -7.70 4.29
CA ASN A 269 24.21 -8.30 5.43
C ASN A 269 22.89 -7.56 5.74
N CYS A 270 22.07 -8.09 6.67
CA CYS A 270 20.74 -7.53 7.01
C CYS A 270 20.77 -6.50 8.14
N LEU A 271 21.86 -5.76 8.33
CA LEU A 271 21.94 -4.77 9.41
C LEU A 271 20.89 -3.65 9.30
N ASP A 272 20.40 -3.38 8.10
CA ASP A 272 19.34 -2.40 7.87
C ASP A 272 17.96 -2.84 8.40
N GLN A 273 17.83 -4.05 8.95
CA GLN A 273 16.60 -4.59 9.56
C GLN A 273 16.59 -4.47 11.10
N TYR A 274 17.62 -3.88 11.72
CA TYR A 274 17.79 -3.87 13.19
C TYR A 274 17.02 -2.77 13.92
N ALA A 275 16.17 -2.02 13.22
CA ALA A 275 15.44 -0.89 13.79
C ALA A 275 14.65 -1.26 15.06
N ASP A 276 13.95 -2.40 15.04
CA ASP A 276 13.11 -2.84 16.15
C ASP A 276 13.95 -3.17 17.41
N GLN A 277 15.14 -3.77 17.25
CA GLN A 277 16.04 -4.07 18.37
C GLN A 277 16.64 -2.78 18.95
N LEU A 278 17.05 -1.86 18.09
CA LEU A 278 17.66 -0.58 18.50
C LEU A 278 16.67 0.31 19.25
N HIS A 279 15.38 0.25 18.91
CA HIS A 279 14.34 1.03 19.58
C HIS A 279 14.23 0.75 21.08
N THR A 280 14.58 -0.47 21.52
CA THR A 280 14.58 -0.83 22.94
C THR A 280 15.70 -0.15 23.73
N GLY A 281 16.77 0.30 23.05
CA GLY A 281 17.98 0.83 23.68
C GLY A 281 18.78 -0.20 24.50
N LEU A 282 18.44 -1.49 24.39
CA LEU A 282 19.06 -2.58 25.14
C LEU A 282 20.21 -3.27 24.41
N THR A 283 20.42 -2.94 23.15
CA THR A 283 21.47 -3.57 22.34
C THR A 283 22.38 -2.51 21.73
N ALA A 284 23.64 -2.88 21.54
CA ALA A 284 24.66 -2.11 20.86
C ALA A 284 25.26 -2.98 19.75
N VAL A 285 25.37 -2.41 18.55
CA VAL A 285 25.88 -3.12 17.38
C VAL A 285 27.23 -2.56 16.98
N PHE A 286 28.17 -3.45 16.68
CA PHE A 286 29.53 -3.09 16.35
C PHE A 286 29.98 -3.73 15.03
N SER A 287 30.70 -2.93 14.23
CA SER A 287 31.54 -3.41 13.14
C SER A 287 32.82 -4.01 13.72
N ILE A 288 33.13 -5.25 13.36
CA ILE A 288 34.42 -5.90 13.64
C ILE A 288 35.31 -5.70 12.43
N ARG A 289 36.48 -5.10 12.65
CA ARG A 289 37.45 -4.76 11.60
C ARG A 289 38.82 -5.35 11.89
N LYS A 290 39.55 -5.67 10.83
CA LYS A 290 40.97 -6.04 10.88
C LYS A 290 41.74 -5.05 9.99
N GLY A 291 42.28 -3.99 10.62
CA GLY A 291 42.75 -2.83 9.89
C GLY A 291 41.59 -2.14 9.15
N ALA A 292 41.77 -1.83 7.87
CA ALA A 292 40.72 -1.20 7.05
C ALA A 292 39.58 -2.14 6.63
N ARG A 293 39.74 -3.47 6.81
CA ARG A 293 38.78 -4.47 6.33
C ARG A 293 37.70 -4.75 7.36
N ARG A 294 36.42 -4.57 6.99
CA ARG A 294 35.25 -5.05 7.72
C ARG A 294 35.15 -6.57 7.59
N VAL A 295 35.01 -7.30 8.69
CA VAL A 295 35.01 -8.78 8.70
C VAL A 295 33.72 -9.39 9.22
N ALA A 296 33.06 -8.73 10.18
CA ALA A 296 31.82 -9.21 10.80
C ALA A 296 31.12 -8.07 11.54
N CYS A 297 29.91 -8.32 12.01
CA CYS A 297 29.22 -7.48 12.98
C CYS A 297 28.81 -8.29 14.20
N VAL A 298 28.85 -7.66 15.36
CA VAL A 298 28.42 -8.25 16.61
C VAL A 298 27.35 -7.37 17.25
N GLU A 299 26.26 -8.00 17.66
CA GLU A 299 25.26 -7.39 18.52
C GLU A 299 25.54 -7.82 19.96
N ILE A 300 25.66 -6.84 20.83
CA ILE A 300 25.83 -7.01 22.25
C ILE A 300 24.56 -6.51 22.92
N GLY A 301 23.91 -7.36 23.68
CA GLY A 301 22.73 -7.04 24.49
C GLY A 301 22.99 -7.30 25.96
N LEU A 302 21.98 -7.12 26.80
CA LEU A 302 22.04 -7.53 28.20
C LEU A 302 21.74 -9.03 28.32
N HIS A 303 22.32 -9.69 29.30
CA HIS A 303 22.04 -11.10 29.61
C HIS A 303 20.65 -11.23 30.24
N ASP A 304 19.89 -12.25 29.81
CA ASP A 304 18.48 -12.42 30.21
C ASP A 304 18.31 -12.61 31.74
N GLU A 305 19.24 -13.32 32.38
CA GLU A 305 19.20 -13.60 33.82
C GLU A 305 19.98 -12.58 34.66
N GLU A 306 21.00 -11.95 34.07
CA GLU A 306 21.93 -11.06 34.78
C GLU A 306 22.04 -9.76 33.98
N VAL A 307 21.04 -8.89 34.13
CA VAL A 307 20.86 -7.68 33.30
C VAL A 307 22.07 -6.74 33.34
N SER A 308 22.95 -6.85 34.34
CA SER A 308 24.22 -6.12 34.42
C SER A 308 25.34 -6.69 33.54
N MET A 309 25.17 -7.89 33.00
CA MET A 309 26.19 -8.59 32.24
C MET A 309 25.89 -8.49 30.74
N PRO A 310 26.82 -7.97 29.91
CA PRO A 310 26.64 -7.96 28.47
C PRO A 310 26.77 -9.38 27.93
N ASN A 311 25.92 -9.72 26.96
CA ASN A 311 25.94 -10.96 26.23
C ASN A 311 26.08 -10.70 24.74
N ILE A 312 26.79 -11.57 24.04
CA ILE A 312 26.82 -11.55 22.57
C ILE A 312 25.51 -12.19 22.11
N VAL A 313 24.59 -11.34 21.64
CA VAL A 313 23.29 -11.79 21.11
C VAL A 313 23.52 -12.50 19.78
N GLN A 314 24.35 -11.92 18.91
CA GLN A 314 24.71 -12.55 17.64
C GLN A 314 26.03 -12.03 17.05
N LEU A 315 26.64 -12.88 16.22
CA LEU A 315 27.84 -12.58 15.43
C LEU A 315 27.61 -13.00 13.97
N ARG A 316 27.61 -12.03 13.05
CA ARG A 316 27.30 -12.24 11.63
C ARG A 316 28.49 -11.84 10.77
N ALA A 317 28.94 -12.74 9.89
CA ALA A 317 29.92 -12.41 8.86
C ALA A 317 29.22 -11.88 7.58
N ALA A 318 30.00 -11.59 6.55
CA ALA A 318 29.47 -11.15 5.27
C ALA A 318 28.45 -12.15 4.69
N ARG A 319 27.29 -11.66 4.21
CA ARG A 319 26.11 -12.42 3.73
C ARG A 319 25.32 -13.19 4.80
N ASN A 320 25.43 -12.77 6.07
CA ASN A 320 24.74 -13.36 7.22
C ASN A 320 25.01 -14.84 7.58
N PRO A 321 26.05 -15.56 7.11
CA PRO A 321 26.36 -16.84 7.72
C PRO A 321 26.71 -16.59 9.18
N ALA A 322 26.22 -17.47 10.06
CA ALA A 322 26.73 -17.52 11.42
C ALA A 322 28.25 -17.65 11.31
N SER A 323 28.98 -16.69 11.88
CA SER A 323 30.43 -16.69 11.76
C SER A 323 30.97 -17.92 12.48
N ARG A 324 31.70 -18.78 11.76
CA ARG A 324 32.52 -19.86 12.34
C ARG A 324 33.86 -19.34 12.86
N ALA A 325 34.12 -18.02 12.79
CA ALA A 325 35.28 -17.44 13.44
C ALA A 325 35.30 -17.91 14.88
N PRO A 326 36.46 -18.36 15.39
CA PRO A 326 36.46 -19.19 16.57
C PRO A 326 35.90 -18.36 17.73
N ILE A 327 34.86 -18.88 18.36
CA ILE A 327 34.20 -18.39 19.58
C ILE A 327 35.24 -18.07 20.71
N THR A 328 36.48 -18.53 20.55
CA THR A 328 37.61 -18.20 21.43
C THR A 328 38.14 -16.76 21.28
N ALA A 329 37.92 -16.07 20.14
CA ALA A 329 38.23 -14.64 20.02
C ALA A 329 37.23 -13.79 20.81
N THR A 330 35.97 -14.22 20.91
CA THR A 330 34.90 -13.51 21.62
C THR A 330 34.93 -13.73 23.15
N SER A 331 35.32 -14.91 23.63
CA SER A 331 35.52 -15.11 25.07
C SER A 331 36.74 -14.35 25.61
N ARG A 332 37.79 -14.16 24.80
CA ARG A 332 38.94 -13.30 25.13
C ARG A 332 38.66 -11.81 24.91
N SER A 333 37.80 -11.44 23.96
CA SER A 333 37.44 -10.04 23.74
C SER A 333 36.67 -9.45 24.90
N ARG A 334 36.05 -10.24 25.79
CA ARG A 334 35.43 -9.75 27.04
C ARG A 334 36.31 -8.78 27.83
N ARG A 335 37.65 -8.96 27.77
CA ARG A 335 38.63 -8.05 28.41
C ARG A 335 38.88 -6.73 27.67
N ALA A 336 38.56 -6.64 26.39
CA ALA A 336 38.70 -5.42 25.58
C ALA A 336 37.55 -4.42 25.79
N TRP A 337 36.47 -4.87 26.43
CA TRP A 337 35.26 -4.10 26.70
C TRP A 337 35.03 -3.88 28.20
N GLU A 338 36.10 -3.94 29.00
CA GLU A 338 36.04 -3.28 30.30
C GLU A 338 35.94 -1.77 30.04
N PRO A 339 34.78 -1.12 30.29
CA PRO A 339 34.84 0.01 31.21
C PRO A 339 33.51 0.41 31.90
N ARG A 340 33.64 1.18 33.00
CA ARG A 340 32.65 2.16 33.50
C ARG A 340 31.18 1.70 33.62
N TRP A 341 30.94 0.60 34.33
CA TRP A 341 29.59 0.18 34.75
C TRP A 341 28.80 1.24 35.54
N SER A 342 29.50 2.22 36.13
CA SER A 342 28.92 3.31 36.90
C SER A 342 28.04 4.26 36.08
N ASP A 343 28.14 4.25 34.76
CA ASP A 343 27.45 5.21 33.88
C ASP A 343 26.19 4.61 33.21
N LEU A 344 25.78 3.39 33.61
CA LEU A 344 24.49 2.84 33.18
C LEU A 344 23.36 3.77 33.65
N PRO A 345 22.48 4.26 32.76
CA PRO A 345 21.38 5.13 33.15
C PRO A 345 20.55 4.51 34.28
N SER A 346 20.31 5.25 35.36
CA SER A 346 19.58 4.78 36.55
C SER A 346 18.18 4.21 36.26
N ARG A 347 17.59 4.52 35.10
CA ARG A 347 16.36 3.90 34.57
C ARG A 347 16.44 2.37 34.38
N TRP A 348 17.64 1.79 34.34
CA TRP A 348 17.86 0.35 34.15
C TRP A 348 17.97 -0.45 35.45
N CYS A 349 18.05 0.22 36.61
CA CYS A 349 18.12 -0.44 37.93
C CYS A 349 16.74 -0.73 38.56
N VAL A 350 15.63 -0.47 37.85
CA VAL A 350 14.28 -0.64 38.43
C VAL A 350 13.70 -2.03 38.13
N SER A 351 13.70 -2.86 39.18
CA SER A 351 12.80 -3.99 39.43
C SER A 351 13.12 -5.35 38.79
N ALA A 352 14.22 -5.97 39.24
CA ALA A 352 14.23 -7.42 39.46
C ALA A 352 13.28 -7.77 40.62
N ARG A 353 11.96 -7.85 40.35
CA ARG A 353 11.02 -8.52 41.26
C ARG A 353 10.91 -9.98 40.85
N THR A 354 11.17 -10.82 41.84
CA THR A 354 11.10 -12.27 41.88
C THR A 354 9.91 -12.84 41.08
N PRO A 355 10.11 -13.83 40.20
CA PRO A 355 9.00 -14.53 39.57
C PRO A 355 8.39 -15.52 40.57
N THR A 356 7.14 -15.29 40.96
CA THR A 356 6.30 -16.27 41.64
C THR A 356 5.95 -17.38 40.66
N HIS A 357 6.54 -18.58 40.86
CA HIS A 357 6.14 -19.79 40.16
C HIS A 357 4.68 -20.14 40.45
N SER A 358 3.80 -20.04 39.45
CA SER A 358 2.57 -20.83 39.39
C SER A 358 2.70 -21.91 38.32
N ARG A 359 2.91 -23.15 38.79
CA ARG A 359 2.80 -24.38 38.00
C ARG A 359 1.33 -24.60 37.65
N THR A 360 1.01 -24.69 36.37
CA THR A 360 -0.16 -25.45 35.88
C THR A 360 0.32 -26.49 34.89
N ALA A 361 0.26 -27.75 35.32
CA ALA A 361 0.48 -28.92 34.48
C ALA A 361 -0.67 -29.06 33.47
N SER A 362 -0.34 -29.33 32.21
CA SER A 362 -1.30 -29.90 31.25
C SER A 362 -0.68 -31.16 30.66
N ALA A 363 -1.28 -32.29 31.01
CA ALA A 363 -0.96 -33.60 30.51
C ALA A 363 -1.59 -33.81 29.13
N THR A 364 -0.80 -34.43 28.26
CA THR A 364 -1.15 -35.06 27.00
C THR A 364 -2.28 -36.09 27.16
N GLY A 365 -3.27 -36.06 26.26
CA GLY A 365 -4.28 -37.10 26.11
C GLY A 365 -4.77 -37.17 24.66
N SER A 366 -4.28 -38.18 23.93
CA SER A 366 -4.72 -38.59 22.59
C SER A 366 -5.98 -39.47 22.70
N SER A 367 -7.01 -39.22 21.87
CA SER A 367 -8.01 -40.24 21.51
C SER A 367 -8.76 -39.88 20.23
N ARG A 368 -9.19 -40.93 19.54
CA ARG A 368 -9.65 -41.06 18.16
C ARG A 368 -11.16 -40.79 17.99
N ARG A 369 -11.51 -40.50 16.72
CA ARG A 369 -12.74 -40.83 15.94
C ARG A 369 -14.10 -40.89 16.65
N SER A 370 -15.05 -40.16 16.08
CA SER A 370 -16.24 -40.76 15.45
C SER A 370 -16.96 -39.75 14.54
N GLU A 371 -17.34 -40.24 13.36
CA GLU A 371 -18.29 -39.63 12.43
C GLU A 371 -19.69 -39.63 13.04
N SER A 372 -20.49 -38.59 12.80
CA SER A 372 -21.93 -38.68 12.59
C SER A 372 -22.51 -37.36 12.07
N SER A 373 -23.56 -37.51 11.30
CA SER A 373 -24.17 -36.62 10.32
C SER A 373 -25.17 -35.58 10.86
N MET A 374 -25.38 -34.54 10.04
CA MET A 374 -26.61 -33.75 9.83
C MET A 374 -27.29 -33.08 11.02
N THR A 375 -27.38 -31.74 10.98
CA THR A 375 -28.67 -31.01 10.85
C THR A 375 -28.45 -29.51 10.63
N ARG A 376 -29.33 -28.92 9.82
CA ARG A 376 -29.46 -27.47 9.61
C ARG A 376 -30.00 -26.80 10.87
N GLY A 377 -29.44 -25.64 11.22
CA GLY A 377 -30.01 -24.75 12.23
C GLY A 377 -29.55 -23.32 11.97
N ALA A 378 -30.45 -22.48 11.49
CA ALA A 378 -30.32 -21.03 11.48
C ALA A 378 -30.53 -20.49 12.90
N GLY A 379 -29.82 -19.43 13.28
CA GLY A 379 -30.15 -18.68 14.50
C GLY A 379 -28.97 -17.93 15.12
N ASP A 380 -29.00 -16.61 14.94
CA ASP A 380 -28.57 -15.59 15.90
C ASP A 380 -27.10 -15.51 16.33
N SER A 381 -26.32 -14.76 15.55
CA SER A 381 -25.09 -14.14 16.03
C SER A 381 -25.41 -12.91 16.89
N GLN A 382 -25.38 -13.08 18.21
CA GLN A 382 -25.30 -11.98 19.16
C GLN A 382 -23.95 -11.25 19.00
N ILE A 383 -23.98 -10.01 18.52
CA ILE A 383 -22.83 -9.11 18.56
C ILE A 383 -22.77 -8.49 19.96
N SER A 384 -21.93 -9.06 20.82
CA SER A 384 -21.47 -8.43 22.05
C SER A 384 -20.66 -7.18 21.69
N THR A 385 -21.08 -6.02 22.20
CA THR A 385 -20.32 -4.76 22.05
C THR A 385 -19.68 -4.45 23.39
N THR A 386 -18.38 -4.72 23.52
CA THR A 386 -17.57 -4.30 24.67
C THR A 386 -17.12 -2.86 24.44
N CYS A 387 -17.46 -1.95 25.36
CA CYS A 387 -17.06 -0.54 25.30
C CYS A 387 -15.86 -0.32 26.23
N THR A 388 -14.67 -0.08 25.67
CA THR A 388 -13.51 0.44 26.38
C THR A 388 -13.48 1.96 26.28
N ARG A 389 -13.41 2.64 27.45
CA ARG A 389 -13.31 4.10 27.56
C ARG A 389 -11.93 4.57 27.10
N SER A 390 -11.90 5.59 26.23
CA SER A 390 -10.71 6.39 25.91
C SER A 390 -10.99 7.87 26.19
N PRO A 391 -10.01 8.70 26.60
CA PRO A 391 -10.25 10.04 27.16
C PRO A 391 -10.45 11.16 26.12
N ALA A 392 -10.59 10.84 24.84
CA ALA A 392 -10.83 11.84 23.80
C ALA A 392 -12.23 11.65 23.18
N GLY A 393 -13.04 12.71 23.24
CA GLY A 393 -14.41 12.92 22.70
C GLY A 393 -15.06 11.88 21.77
N ARG A 394 -16.37 11.66 21.98
CA ARG A 394 -17.20 10.73 21.20
C ARG A 394 -17.24 11.07 19.70
N VAL A 395 -16.95 10.08 18.86
CA VAL A 395 -17.24 10.11 17.41
C VAL A 395 -18.26 9.02 17.10
N CYS A 396 -19.47 9.40 16.73
CA CYS A 396 -20.48 8.47 16.19
C CYS A 396 -20.28 8.34 14.67
N ARG A 397 -20.02 7.12 14.18
CA ARG A 397 -20.03 6.81 12.73
C ARG A 397 -21.36 6.17 12.36
N HIS A 398 -22.14 6.81 11.48
CA HIS A 398 -23.22 6.15 10.74
C HIS A 398 -22.67 5.60 9.42
N ARG A 399 -22.94 4.32 9.14
CA ARG A 399 -22.71 3.71 7.82
C ARG A 399 -23.75 4.25 6.83
N GLY A 400 -23.33 4.81 5.69
CA GLY A 400 -24.24 5.08 4.56
C GLY A 400 -24.14 6.42 3.81
N ARG A 401 -23.14 7.28 4.04
CA ARG A 401 -22.91 8.48 3.19
C ARG A 401 -21.42 8.63 2.82
N PRO A 402 -21.11 9.10 1.59
CA PRO A 402 -19.73 9.39 1.20
C PRO A 402 -19.18 10.60 2.00
N PRO A 403 -17.87 10.63 2.30
CA PRO A 403 -17.21 11.71 3.06
C PRO A 403 -16.80 12.83 2.07
N ARG A 404 -16.74 14.14 2.35
CA ARG A 404 -16.65 14.93 3.58
C ARG A 404 -17.23 16.34 3.32
N ASP A 405 -18.27 16.73 4.05
CA ASP A 405 -18.39 18.11 4.54
C ASP A 405 -18.05 18.06 6.03
N ARG A 406 -16.92 18.64 6.43
CA ARG A 406 -16.56 18.80 7.85
C ARG A 406 -17.27 20.05 8.36
N TRP A 407 -18.23 19.86 9.27
CA TRP A 407 -18.78 20.93 10.07
C TRP A 407 -18.03 20.99 11.40
N VAL A 408 -17.44 22.14 11.73
CA VAL A 408 -16.90 22.43 13.07
C VAL A 408 -17.98 23.19 13.82
N CYS A 409 -18.57 22.56 14.84
CA CYS A 409 -19.51 23.25 15.73
C CYS A 409 -18.71 23.79 16.92
N GLY A 410 -18.50 25.11 16.96
CA GLY A 410 -17.92 25.79 18.10
C GLY A 410 -19.01 26.31 19.01
N GLN A 411 -19.27 25.64 20.14
CA GLN A 411 -19.56 26.26 21.44
C GLN A 411 -19.88 25.19 22.49
N GLN A 412 -19.32 25.41 23.69
CA GLN A 412 -19.54 24.65 24.91
C GLN A 412 -20.96 24.93 25.45
N CYS A 413 -21.74 23.89 25.74
CA CYS A 413 -22.91 23.99 26.60
C CYS A 413 -22.81 22.94 27.71
N ALA A 414 -22.77 23.42 28.95
CA ALA A 414 -22.79 22.62 30.17
C ALA A 414 -24.18 22.02 30.43
N SER A 415 -24.17 20.85 31.09
CA SER A 415 -25.21 20.23 31.94
C SER A 415 -26.69 20.52 31.68
N ALA A 416 -27.47 19.47 31.36
CA ALA A 416 -28.68 19.09 32.10
C ALA A 416 -29.31 17.81 31.50
N ARG A 417 -29.93 17.01 32.38
CA ARG A 417 -30.71 15.81 32.08
C ARG A 417 -32.11 16.17 31.57
N ASP A 418 -32.69 15.18 30.90
CA ASP A 418 -34.12 14.92 30.63
C ASP A 418 -34.88 15.61 29.49
N ALA A 419 -35.71 14.76 28.88
CA ALA A 419 -36.97 14.99 28.15
C ALA A 419 -36.98 15.21 26.61
N ARG A 420 -37.70 14.26 26.01
CA ARG A 420 -38.39 14.13 24.70
C ARG A 420 -38.54 15.36 23.75
N ALA A 421 -38.35 15.00 22.47
CA ALA A 421 -39.19 15.27 21.29
C ALA A 421 -39.34 16.70 20.72
N SER A 422 -39.02 16.76 19.41
CA SER A 422 -39.67 17.55 18.36
C SER A 422 -39.60 19.09 18.41
N ARG A 423 -38.93 19.62 17.36
CA ARG A 423 -39.01 20.96 16.72
C ARG A 423 -37.69 21.72 16.76
N CYS A 424 -37.00 21.74 15.62
CA CYS A 424 -36.23 22.90 15.14
C CYS A 424 -36.02 22.74 13.63
N ALA A 425 -37.08 23.05 12.88
CA ALA A 425 -36.93 23.54 11.51
C ALA A 425 -36.80 25.07 11.59
N ARG A 426 -35.92 25.63 10.75
CA ARG A 426 -35.58 27.06 10.57
C ARG A 426 -34.53 27.63 11.53
N ALA A 427 -33.27 27.47 11.13
CA ALA A 427 -32.30 28.56 11.20
C ALA A 427 -31.41 28.46 9.96
N GLY A 428 -31.31 29.56 9.21
CA GLY A 428 -30.59 29.62 7.95
C GLY A 428 -29.08 29.44 8.15
N CYS A 429 -28.51 28.48 7.44
CA CYS A 429 -27.07 28.38 7.23
C CYS A 429 -26.77 28.83 5.80
N ARG A 430 -26.07 29.96 5.65
CA ARG A 430 -25.39 30.33 4.40
C ARG A 430 -24.01 29.66 4.37
N PRO A 431 -23.55 29.13 3.22
CA PRO A 431 -22.20 28.60 3.11
C PRO A 431 -21.16 29.72 3.24
N VAL A 432 -20.13 29.47 4.05
CA VAL A 432 -18.95 30.32 4.21
C VAL A 432 -18.06 30.10 2.99
N GLN A 433 -17.95 31.11 2.11
CA GLN A 433 -16.84 31.21 1.18
C GLN A 433 -15.58 31.58 1.98
N ARG A 434 -14.49 30.84 1.79
CA ARG A 434 -13.14 31.35 2.07
C ARG A 434 -12.23 31.11 0.85
N PRO A 435 -11.26 32.00 0.63
CA PRO A 435 -10.58 32.16 -0.64
C PRO A 435 -9.38 31.21 -0.78
N TRP A 436 -9.23 30.73 -2.03
CA TRP A 436 -8.10 30.07 -2.70
C TRP A 436 -7.33 28.99 -1.94
#